data_AF-A0A537PHV3-F1
#
_entry.id   AF-A0A537PHV3-F1
#
_cell.length_a   1.000
_cell.length_b   1.000
_cell.length_c   1.000
_cell.angle_alpha   90.00
_cell.angle_beta   90.00
_cell.angle_gamma   90.00
#
_symmetry.space_group_name_H-M   'P 1'
#
loop_
_entity.id
_entity.type
_entity.pdbx_description
1 polymer ?
#
loop_
_entity_poly.entity_id
_entity_poly.type
_entity_poly.pdbx_seq_one_letter_code
_entity_poly.pdbx_strand_id
1 'polypeptide(L)'
;MVQLAGTVLTVLTLAALASPLRADDDFPIVGTYTENQVCKADGSDPGVSRVKITRHDIDSLFGLCTILSKKREGPTFVVHVECKGPGGSQMLGDVNFTPREDKTIDFSDQDQTYKAVLYRCPD
;
A
#
# COMPACT_ATOMS: atom_id res chain seq x y z
N MET A 1 54.79 46.77 -10.96
CA MET A 1 53.39 46.79 -10.49
C MET A 1 52.50 46.59 -11.71
N VAL A 2 51.71 45.54 -11.91
CA VAL A 2 51.23 44.41 -11.09
C VAL A 2 50.98 43.26 -12.09
N GLN A 3 51.48 42.04 -11.79
CA GLN A 3 51.01 40.81 -12.41
C GLN A 3 49.60 40.52 -11.86
N LEU A 4 48.61 40.32 -12.73
CA LEU A 4 47.34 39.69 -12.34
C LEU A 4 47.17 38.43 -13.16
N ALA A 5 47.57 37.34 -12.51
CA ALA A 5 47.42 35.97 -12.96
C ALA A 5 45.93 35.68 -13.22
N GLY A 6 45.64 35.19 -14.43
CA GLY A 6 44.33 34.69 -14.81
C GLY A 6 43.95 33.53 -13.90
N THR A 7 42.89 33.73 -13.11
CA THR A 7 42.28 32.68 -12.30
C THR A 7 41.06 32.20 -13.06
N VAL A 8 41.19 31.09 -13.77
CA VAL A 8 40.07 30.39 -14.41
C VAL A 8 39.24 29.75 -13.29
N LEU A 9 38.08 30.34 -12.99
CA LEU A 9 37.09 29.69 -12.11
C LEU A 9 36.40 28.57 -12.89
N THR A 10 36.86 27.34 -12.69
CA THR A 10 36.16 26.14 -13.14
C THR A 10 34.98 25.89 -12.21
N VAL A 11 33.76 26.21 -12.64
CA VAL A 11 32.53 25.85 -11.93
C VAL A 11 32.26 24.37 -12.21
N LEU A 12 32.63 23.50 -11.25
CA LEU A 12 32.23 22.08 -11.25
C LEU A 12 30.76 21.99 -10.86
N THR A 13 29.87 21.89 -11.84
CA THR A 13 28.47 21.51 -11.61
C THR A 13 28.42 20.05 -11.19
N LEU A 14 28.24 19.79 -9.88
CA LEU A 14 27.89 18.46 -9.39
C LEU A 14 26.49 18.12 -9.88
N ALA A 15 26.41 17.29 -10.92
CA ALA A 15 25.18 16.59 -11.27
C ALA A 15 24.88 15.62 -10.11
N ALA A 16 23.97 16.02 -9.22
CA ALA A 16 23.39 15.11 -8.24
C ALA A 16 22.65 14.02 -9.02
N LEU A 17 23.29 12.86 -9.15
CA LEU A 17 22.64 11.62 -9.57
C LEU A 17 21.60 11.31 -8.50
N ALA A 18 20.37 11.79 -8.71
CA ALA A 18 19.21 11.31 -7.97
C ALA A 18 19.03 9.85 -8.38
N SER A 19 19.63 8.94 -7.62
CA SER A 19 19.33 7.52 -7.68
C SER A 19 17.81 7.39 -7.54
N PRO A 20 17.09 6.72 -8.45
CA PRO A 20 15.70 6.39 -8.19
C PRO A 20 15.71 5.46 -6.98
N LEU A 21 15.33 5.99 -5.82
CA LEU A 21 14.94 5.18 -4.67
C LEU A 21 13.86 4.23 -5.20
N ARG A 22 14.22 2.95 -5.36
CA ARG A 22 13.28 1.90 -5.74
C ARG A 22 12.16 1.91 -4.69
N ALA A 23 10.97 2.33 -5.10
CA ALA A 23 9.76 2.45 -4.29
C ALA A 23 9.16 1.09 -3.87
N ASP A 24 9.99 0.10 -3.55
CA ASP A 24 9.55 -1.20 -3.05
C ASP A 24 9.07 -1.11 -1.57
N ASP A 25 9.50 -0.08 -0.85
CA ASP A 25 9.04 0.23 0.52
C ASP A 25 7.74 1.06 0.60
N ASP A 26 7.09 1.41 -0.53
CA ASP A 26 5.96 2.35 -0.55
C ASP A 26 4.57 1.68 -0.38
N PHE A 27 4.50 0.53 0.31
CA PHE A 27 3.21 -0.09 0.67
C PHE A 27 3.00 -0.15 2.19
N PRO A 28 2.82 1.00 2.85
CA PRO A 28 2.74 1.13 4.31
C PRO A 28 1.48 0.48 4.93
N ILE A 29 0.62 -0.15 4.13
CA ILE A 29 -0.61 -0.80 4.59
C ILE A 29 -0.45 -2.31 4.85
N VAL A 30 0.77 -2.86 4.75
CA VAL A 30 1.06 -4.22 5.18
C VAL A 30 0.69 -4.40 6.66
N GLY A 31 -0.08 -5.45 6.97
CA GLY A 31 -0.56 -5.73 8.33
C GLY A 31 -1.74 -6.69 8.35
N THR A 32 -2.20 -6.99 9.55
CA THR A 32 -3.45 -7.73 9.76
C THR A 32 -4.54 -6.79 10.25
N TYR A 33 -5.75 -6.96 9.72
CA TYR A 33 -6.88 -6.09 9.95
C TYR A 33 -8.17 -6.87 10.21
N THR A 34 -9.12 -6.20 10.84
CA THR A 34 -10.53 -6.61 10.92
C THR A 34 -11.40 -5.65 10.13
N GLU A 35 -12.42 -6.17 9.44
CA GLU A 35 -13.39 -5.33 8.73
C GLU A 35 -14.50 -4.84 9.67
N ASN A 36 -14.79 -3.54 9.60
CA ASN A 36 -15.92 -2.85 10.25
C ASN A 36 -15.98 -2.93 11.78
N GLN A 37 -14.98 -3.53 12.42
CA GLN A 37 -14.92 -3.70 13.87
C GLN A 37 -13.48 -3.54 14.33
N VAL A 38 -13.30 -2.88 15.48
CA VAL A 38 -11.99 -2.75 16.14
C VAL A 38 -11.50 -4.12 16.58
N CYS A 39 -10.25 -4.44 16.28
CA CYS A 39 -9.62 -5.70 16.68
C CYS A 39 -9.52 -5.78 18.21
N LYS A 40 -9.94 -6.89 18.80
CA LYS A 40 -9.77 -7.12 20.24
C LYS A 40 -8.37 -7.65 20.52
N ALA A 41 -7.74 -7.07 21.54
CA ALA A 41 -6.38 -7.45 21.94
C ALA A 41 -6.27 -8.88 22.51
N ASP A 42 -7.39 -9.51 22.87
CA ASP A 42 -7.43 -10.88 23.41
C ASP A 42 -7.68 -11.96 22.34
N GLY A 43 -7.76 -11.58 21.06
CA GLY A 43 -7.99 -12.49 19.94
C GLY A 43 -9.40 -13.11 19.90
N SER A 44 -10.33 -12.66 20.75
CA SER A 44 -11.70 -13.17 20.86
C SER A 44 -12.65 -12.50 19.87
N ASP A 45 -12.28 -12.45 18.60
CA ASP A 45 -13.09 -11.91 17.51
C ASP A 45 -13.75 -13.03 16.68
N PRO A 46 -14.61 -13.90 17.25
CA PRO A 46 -15.31 -14.90 16.47
C PRO A 46 -16.32 -14.20 15.56
N GLY A 47 -16.15 -14.38 14.26
CA GLY A 47 -17.08 -13.89 13.24
C GLY A 47 -16.72 -12.53 12.62
N VAL A 48 -15.59 -11.93 12.98
CA VAL A 48 -15.09 -10.73 12.30
C VAL A 48 -14.24 -11.13 11.09
N SER A 49 -14.56 -10.57 9.92
CA SER A 49 -13.75 -10.77 8.71
C SER A 49 -12.33 -10.26 8.95
N ARG A 50 -11.34 -11.14 8.86
CA ARG A 50 -9.92 -10.75 8.90
C ARG A 50 -9.39 -10.54 7.49
N VAL A 51 -8.57 -9.51 7.35
CA VAL A 51 -7.82 -9.22 6.12
C VAL A 51 -6.35 -9.15 6.47
N LYS A 52 -5.51 -9.96 5.83
CA LYS A 52 -4.06 -9.89 5.95
C LYS A 52 -3.48 -9.37 4.66
N ILE A 53 -2.82 -8.22 4.73
CA ILE A 53 -2.19 -7.56 3.59
C ILE A 53 -0.69 -7.74 3.72
N THR A 54 -0.05 -8.33 2.71
CA THR A 54 1.40 -8.43 2.59
C THR A 54 1.88 -7.57 1.42
N ARG A 55 3.18 -7.64 1.10
CA ARG A 55 3.70 -6.98 -0.11
C ARG A 55 3.22 -7.64 -1.39
N HIS A 56 2.85 -8.92 -1.36
CA HIS A 56 2.55 -9.70 -2.56
C HIS A 56 1.12 -10.22 -2.59
N ASP A 57 0.47 -10.31 -1.44
CA ASP A 57 -0.82 -10.99 -1.32
C ASP A 57 -1.77 -10.24 -0.39
N ILE A 58 -3.06 -10.42 -0.61
CA ILE A 58 -4.14 -10.04 0.29
C ILE A 58 -4.94 -11.31 0.58
N ASP A 59 -4.99 -11.72 1.84
CA ASP A 59 -5.78 -12.86 2.30
C ASP A 59 -7.01 -12.35 3.05
N SER A 60 -8.21 -12.74 2.62
CA SER A 60 -9.49 -12.24 3.13
C SER A 60 -10.55 -13.35 3.12
N LEU A 61 -11.75 -13.05 3.63
CA LEU A 61 -12.88 -13.99 3.52
C LEU A 61 -13.25 -14.36 2.07
N PHE A 62 -12.98 -13.48 1.10
CA PHE A 62 -13.18 -13.80 -0.31
C PHE A 62 -12.20 -14.88 -0.80
N GLY A 63 -11.01 -14.96 -0.21
CA GLY A 63 -9.94 -15.86 -0.62
C GLY A 63 -8.60 -15.14 -0.74
N LEU A 64 -7.61 -15.86 -1.29
CA LEU A 64 -6.26 -15.35 -1.49
C LEU A 64 -6.16 -14.58 -2.81
N CYS A 65 -5.71 -13.34 -2.73
CA CYS A 65 -5.48 -12.43 -3.84
C CYS A 65 -4.00 -12.15 -4.03
N THR A 66 -3.47 -12.42 -5.22
CA THR A 66 -2.12 -12.00 -5.62
C THR A 66 -2.18 -10.54 -6.05
N ILE A 67 -1.26 -9.71 -5.55
CA ILE A 67 -1.08 -8.33 -5.98
C ILE A 67 -0.24 -8.32 -7.25
N LEU A 68 -0.86 -7.93 -8.36
CA LEU A 68 -0.21 -7.86 -9.67
C LEU A 68 0.48 -6.51 -9.89
N SER A 69 -0.15 -5.42 -9.44
CA SER A 69 0.46 -4.09 -9.47
C SER A 69 -0.14 -3.17 -8.41
N LYS A 70 0.55 -2.06 -8.13
CA LYS A 70 0.14 -1.07 -7.14
C LYS A 70 0.39 0.32 -7.73
N LYS A 71 -0.55 1.23 -7.52
CA LYS A 71 -0.43 2.63 -7.88
C LYS A 71 -0.96 3.49 -6.73
N ARG A 72 -0.33 4.63 -6.51
CA ARG A 72 -0.82 5.66 -5.58
C ARG A 72 -1.56 6.75 -6.34
N GLU A 73 -2.76 7.08 -5.89
CA GLU A 73 -3.61 8.16 -6.40
C GLU A 73 -4.04 9.06 -5.22
N GLY A 74 -3.30 10.14 -5.02
CA GLY A 74 -3.46 10.97 -3.81
C GLY A 74 -3.23 10.14 -2.54
N PRO A 75 -4.19 10.10 -1.59
CA PRO A 75 -4.07 9.27 -0.39
C PRO A 75 -4.37 7.79 -0.65
N THR A 76 -4.96 7.43 -1.80
CA THR A 76 -5.47 6.08 -2.07
C THR A 76 -4.42 5.23 -2.77
N PHE A 77 -4.32 3.97 -2.38
CA PHE A 77 -3.64 2.93 -3.14
C PHE A 77 -4.66 2.17 -3.98
N VAL A 78 -4.47 2.20 -5.29
CA VAL A 78 -5.18 1.36 -6.24
C VAL A 78 -4.32 0.12 -6.47
N VAL A 79 -4.84 -1.04 -6.10
CA VAL A 79 -4.12 -2.31 -6.13
C VAL A 79 -4.82 -3.24 -7.11
N HIS A 80 -4.12 -3.60 -8.19
CA HIS A 80 -4.62 -4.56 -9.16
C HIS A 80 -4.35 -5.97 -8.65
N VAL A 81 -5.39 -6.81 -8.53
CA VAL A 81 -5.31 -8.12 -7.90
C VAL A 81 -5.92 -9.22 -8.76
N GLU A 82 -5.37 -10.43 -8.61
CA GLU A 82 -5.96 -11.68 -9.05
C GLU A 82 -6.31 -12.52 -7.82
N CYS A 83 -7.60 -12.73 -7.58
CA CYS A 83 -8.12 -13.46 -6.43
C CYS A 83 -8.64 -14.84 -6.80
N LYS A 84 -8.31 -15.83 -5.97
CA LYS A 84 -8.84 -17.20 -6.02
C LYS A 84 -9.86 -17.37 -4.92
N GLY A 85 -11.12 -17.37 -5.31
CA GLY A 85 -12.25 -17.54 -4.40
C GLY A 85 -12.66 -19.01 -4.20
N PRO A 86 -13.65 -19.26 -3.32
CA PRO A 86 -14.20 -20.58 -3.10
C PRO A 86 -14.69 -21.23 -4.39
N GLY A 87 -14.57 -22.55 -4.47
CA GLY A 87 -15.05 -23.33 -5.63
C GLY A 87 -14.26 -23.11 -6.93
N GLY A 88 -13.06 -22.50 -6.87
CA GLY A 88 -12.21 -22.25 -8.04
C GLY A 88 -12.60 -21.00 -8.83
N SER A 89 -13.45 -20.14 -8.27
CA SER A 89 -13.75 -18.84 -8.85
C SER A 89 -12.49 -17.98 -8.92
N GLN A 90 -12.37 -17.21 -10.00
CA GLN A 90 -11.27 -16.26 -10.19
C GLN A 90 -11.86 -14.87 -10.40
N MET A 91 -11.28 -13.88 -9.72
CA MET A 91 -11.62 -12.48 -9.88
C MET A 91 -10.35 -11.71 -10.23
N LEU A 92 -10.42 -10.87 -11.26
CA LEU A 92 -9.36 -9.96 -11.64
C LEU A 92 -9.95 -8.54 -11.61
N GLY A 93 -9.31 -7.63 -10.89
CA GLY A 93 -9.81 -6.27 -10.77
C GLY A 93 -8.99 -5.41 -9.83
N ASP A 94 -9.42 -4.16 -9.70
CA ASP A 94 -8.78 -3.21 -8.79
C ASP A 94 -9.49 -3.17 -7.44
N VAL A 95 -8.72 -2.94 -6.38
CA VAL A 95 -9.23 -2.61 -5.06
C VAL A 95 -8.54 -1.37 -4.53
N ASN A 96 -9.28 -0.59 -3.74
CA ASN A 96 -8.83 0.70 -3.25
C ASN A 96 -8.61 0.65 -1.74
N PHE A 97 -7.46 1.15 -1.30
CA PHE A 97 -7.15 1.34 0.12
C PHE A 97 -6.81 2.79 0.38
N THR A 98 -7.60 3.47 1.22
CA THR A 98 -7.36 4.87 1.58
C THR A 98 -7.09 4.98 3.08
N PRO A 99 -5.82 5.12 3.51
CA PRO A 99 -5.48 5.36 4.91
C PRO A 99 -6.12 6.65 5.43
N ARG A 100 -6.60 6.61 6.67
CA ARG A 100 -7.17 7.74 7.40
C ARG A 100 -6.23 8.25 8.49
N GLU A 101 -6.52 9.45 9.00
CA GLU A 101 -5.76 10.07 10.10
C GLU A 101 -5.85 9.27 11.41
N ASP A 102 -6.96 8.57 11.64
CA ASP A 102 -7.19 7.71 12.81
C ASP A 102 -6.51 6.34 12.71
N LYS A 103 -5.67 6.12 11.69
CA LYS A 103 -4.94 4.88 11.39
C LYS A 103 -5.82 3.70 10.95
N THR A 104 -7.11 3.92 10.69
CA THR A 104 -7.94 2.97 9.95
C THR A 104 -7.75 3.15 8.44
N ILE A 105 -8.25 2.20 7.65
CA ILE A 105 -8.14 2.25 6.19
C ILE A 105 -9.53 2.03 5.59
N ASP A 106 -9.96 2.93 4.71
CA ASP A 106 -11.11 2.68 3.86
C ASP A 106 -10.76 1.69 2.76
N PHE A 107 -11.55 0.64 2.65
CA PHE A 107 -11.50 -0.35 1.59
C PHE A 107 -12.70 -0.20 0.66
N SER A 108 -12.48 -0.32 -0.64
CA SER A 108 -13.55 -0.58 -1.60
C SER A 108 -13.08 -1.47 -2.74
N ASP A 109 -14.01 -2.19 -3.36
CA ASP A 109 -13.80 -2.79 -4.68
C ASP A 109 -13.77 -1.72 -5.78
N GLN A 110 -13.43 -2.15 -7.00
CA GLN A 110 -13.36 -1.31 -8.20
C GLN A 110 -14.66 -0.54 -8.46
N ASP A 111 -15.80 -1.22 -8.35
CA ASP A 111 -17.12 -0.67 -8.66
C ASP A 111 -17.75 0.08 -7.48
N GLN A 112 -17.05 0.15 -6.33
CA GLN A 112 -17.51 0.72 -5.07
C GLN A 112 -18.82 0.11 -4.56
N THR A 113 -19.12 -1.12 -4.94
CA THR A 113 -20.30 -1.86 -4.50
C THR A 113 -20.09 -2.50 -3.13
N TYR A 114 -18.84 -2.82 -2.80
CA TYR A 114 -18.44 -3.26 -1.48
C TYR A 114 -17.52 -2.22 -0.83
N LYS A 115 -17.79 -1.90 0.43
CA LYS A 115 -17.01 -0.95 1.24
C LYS A 115 -16.83 -1.49 2.65
N ALA A 116 -15.65 -1.30 3.20
CA ALA A 116 -15.36 -1.64 4.59
C ALA A 116 -14.35 -0.66 5.20
N VAL A 117 -14.36 -0.54 6.52
CA VAL A 117 -13.29 0.12 7.26
C VAL A 117 -12.41 -0.94 7.90
N LEU A 118 -11.12 -0.93 7.58
CA LEU A 118 -10.14 -1.86 8.12
C LEU A 118 -9.50 -1.29 9.39
N TYR A 119 -9.63 -2.02 10.48
CA TYR A 119 -9.01 -1.70 11.75
C TYR A 119 -7.77 -2.56 11.94
N ARG A 120 -6.62 -1.93 12.16
CA ARG A 120 -5.36 -2.67 12.31
C ARG A 120 -5.38 -3.46 13.62
N CYS A 121 -5.06 -4.74 13.52
CA CYS A 121 -4.83 -5.60 14.68
C CYS A 121 -3.40 -5.40 15.20
N PRO A 122 -3.18 -5.54 16.53
CA PRO A 122 -1.84 -5.76 17.06
C PRO A 122 -1.26 -7.06 16.49
N ASP A 123 0.05 -7.05 16.22
CA ASP A 123 0.80 -8.22 15.75
C ASP A 123 1.00 -9.26 16.87
#